data_AF-A0A2H1E8V0-F1
#
_entry.id   AF-A0A2H1E8V0-F1
#
_cell.length_a   1.000
_cell.length_b   1.000
_cell.length_c   1.000
_cell.angle_alpha   90.00
_cell.angle_beta   90.00
_cell.angle_gamma   90.00
#
_symmetry.space_group_name_H-M   'P 1'
#
loop_
_entity.id
_entity.type
_entity.pdbx_description
1 polymer ?
#
loop_
_entity_poly.entity_id
_entity_poly.type
_entity_poly.pdbx_seq_one_letter_code
_entity_poly.pdbx_strand_id
1 'polypeptide(L)'
;MANSTLHFLGLNIDLFYIDTVYKKDYDRYKGIPVFYNQGGLLYFEFPYGEAHSRLLERMLTINYELYKRGYPLDDGKVMFYDANGDILKKWQFKDAAIVYYKVTFDSNGGGMMVKMVISPAIQDYGCKIHRWWHVTPIEEETYQSPIVEQKQEEKTNLKFIARFERLGTYNGEFGFDWMRDNYLDKEGGAKGICNNQEKLKKEYFPTSIHEKEYFVPSLSMFPNQEGVILKLSIKEKEGTAKNDDIIKLPAKNSIRFEPKQVKVSEADGKQIKVICDSPLSSDVMINLLDKNDKKVGAINVVKNDEIINLSINLVLASESRHIDKLKGLFNDRINNLEDFLQNRSFNQAFIKPYLTNNLDNAPIISLDDFGEDDYNGTNLSKKGKSRIIEKFEKEIIFKSGISIFLIAKNHERNQAGDSKLIPLDWSYVFMYVNAGKISDFTHEIGHALGLTHTFIEDGHYDKTEEKINKVKTYKRQLKEQEEYLIKNLSEKGRKIVNNNIRILTKNIQTLEDTYSIGDKNPYKFTQSGTDNFMDYYNDAKSFYRWQWDVMFKEAKKYYSN
;
A
#
# COMPACT_ATOMS: atom_id res chain seq x y z
N MET A 1 56.97 -5.15 4.99
CA MET A 1 56.63 -4.88 3.58
C MET A 1 55.18 -4.46 3.55
N ALA A 2 54.82 -3.44 2.76
CA ALA A 2 53.41 -3.12 2.57
C ALA A 2 52.72 -4.33 1.93
N ASN A 3 51.59 -4.74 2.50
CA ASN A 3 50.80 -5.86 2.02
C ASN A 3 49.36 -5.40 1.77
N SER A 4 48.61 -6.21 1.02
CA SER A 4 47.21 -5.93 0.77
C SER A 4 46.38 -7.20 0.77
N THR A 5 45.14 -7.09 1.25
CA THR A 5 44.24 -8.23 1.41
C THR A 5 42.88 -7.89 0.81
N LEU A 6 42.38 -8.77 -0.05
CA LEU A 6 41.02 -8.73 -0.60
C LEU A 6 40.06 -9.45 0.35
N HIS A 7 39.01 -8.76 0.75
CA HIS A 7 37.86 -9.33 1.44
C HIS A 7 36.69 -9.41 0.46
N PHE A 8 36.38 -10.61 -0.03
CA PHE A 8 35.36 -10.82 -1.06
C PHE A 8 34.74 -12.21 -0.93
N LEU A 9 33.42 -12.31 -1.06
CA LEU A 9 32.67 -13.56 -0.85
C LEU A 9 32.96 -14.24 0.50
N GLY A 10 33.21 -13.46 1.56
CA GLY A 10 33.58 -13.99 2.88
C GLY A 10 34.96 -14.66 2.93
N LEU A 11 35.79 -14.48 1.89
CA LEU A 11 37.19 -14.90 1.85
C LEU A 11 38.11 -13.71 2.19
N ASN A 12 39.25 -14.01 2.81
CA ASN A 12 40.36 -13.07 2.98
C ASN A 12 41.53 -13.59 2.14
N ILE A 13 41.94 -12.85 1.12
CA ILE A 13 42.94 -13.29 0.14
C ILE A 13 44.08 -12.28 0.12
N ASP A 14 45.29 -12.73 0.43
CA ASP A 14 46.48 -11.89 0.33
C ASP A 14 46.84 -11.67 -1.14
N LEU A 15 47.05 -10.40 -1.50
CA LEU A 15 47.27 -9.97 -2.86
C LEU A 15 48.76 -9.70 -3.09
N PHE A 16 49.28 -10.24 -4.20
CA PHE A 16 50.58 -9.85 -4.74
C PHE A 16 50.48 -8.61 -5.61
N TYR A 17 49.37 -8.47 -6.32
CA TYR A 17 49.14 -7.36 -7.23
C TYR A 17 47.68 -6.94 -7.20
N ILE A 18 47.47 -5.63 -7.24
CA ILE A 18 46.17 -5.03 -7.51
C ILE A 18 46.36 -3.79 -8.38
N ASP A 19 45.49 -3.65 -9.38
CA ASP A 19 45.46 -2.47 -10.24
C ASP A 19 44.03 -2.10 -10.65
N THR A 20 43.84 -0.83 -10.96
CA THR A 20 42.61 -0.28 -11.53
C THR A 20 42.97 0.89 -12.41
N VAL A 21 42.35 0.94 -13.59
CA VAL A 21 42.61 1.99 -14.56
C VAL A 21 41.31 2.65 -14.95
N TYR A 22 41.28 3.97 -14.85
CA TYR A 22 40.28 4.82 -15.50
C TYR A 22 40.92 5.57 -16.65
N LYS A 23 40.27 5.52 -17.81
CA LYS A 23 40.64 6.28 -19.00
C LYS A 23 39.52 7.21 -19.36
N LYS A 24 39.89 8.37 -19.88
CA LYS A 24 38.95 9.32 -20.43
C LYS A 24 39.27 9.49 -21.89
N ASP A 25 38.32 9.10 -22.74
CA ASP A 25 38.46 9.29 -24.17
C ASP A 25 38.24 10.76 -24.54
N TYR A 26 38.81 11.14 -25.68
CA TYR A 26 38.62 12.47 -26.25
C TYR A 26 37.83 12.32 -27.53
N ASP A 27 36.88 13.25 -27.74
CA ASP A 27 36.21 13.43 -29.02
C ASP A 27 37.29 13.70 -30.08
N ARG A 28 37.41 12.79 -31.03
CA ARG A 28 38.49 12.79 -32.03
C ARG A 28 38.45 13.99 -32.98
N TYR A 29 37.31 14.69 -33.05
CA TYR A 29 37.12 15.86 -33.91
C TYR A 29 37.19 17.18 -33.15
N LYS A 30 36.87 17.17 -31.86
CA LYS A 30 36.81 18.38 -31.02
C LYS A 30 37.95 18.50 -30.02
N GLY A 31 38.71 17.43 -29.78
CA GLY A 31 39.79 17.38 -28.79
C GLY A 31 39.31 17.57 -27.34
N ILE A 32 38.00 17.52 -27.10
CA ILE A 32 37.40 17.66 -25.77
C ILE A 32 37.16 16.28 -25.16
N PRO A 33 37.34 16.09 -23.84
CA PRO A 33 37.04 14.82 -23.20
C PRO A 33 35.57 14.45 -23.35
N VAL A 34 35.25 13.18 -23.63
CA VAL A 34 33.86 12.70 -23.63
C VAL A 34 33.28 12.70 -22.21
N PHE A 35 31.96 12.82 -22.09
CA PHE A 35 31.28 13.04 -20.80
C PHE A 35 31.30 11.83 -19.85
N TYR A 36 31.65 10.63 -20.32
CA TYR A 36 31.70 9.42 -19.52
C TYR A 36 33.13 8.88 -19.45
N ASN A 37 33.51 8.32 -18.30
CA ASN A 37 34.79 7.65 -18.12
C ASN A 37 34.67 6.18 -18.55
N GLN A 38 35.75 5.61 -19.07
CA GLN A 38 35.89 4.18 -19.31
C GLN A 38 36.85 3.58 -18.29
N GLY A 39 36.61 2.34 -17.86
CA GLY A 39 37.47 1.62 -16.92
C GLY A 39 36.77 1.28 -15.60
N GLY A 40 37.55 1.13 -14.53
CA GLY A 40 37.06 0.70 -13.23
C GLY A 40 37.08 -0.82 -13.01
N LEU A 41 37.63 -1.60 -13.93
CA LEU A 41 37.94 -3.01 -13.67
C LEU A 41 39.05 -3.11 -12.61
N LEU A 42 38.85 -3.97 -11.61
CA LEU A 42 39.89 -4.28 -10.64
C LEU A 42 40.59 -5.57 -11.06
N TYR A 43 41.90 -5.48 -11.23
CA TYR A 43 42.79 -6.57 -11.59
C TYR A 43 43.50 -7.05 -10.33
N PHE A 44 43.56 -8.37 -10.13
CA PHE A 44 44.19 -8.99 -8.98
C PHE A 44 45.13 -10.11 -9.40
N GLU A 45 46.27 -10.23 -8.71
CA GLU A 45 47.09 -11.44 -8.73
C GLU A 45 47.36 -11.92 -7.30
N PHE A 46 47.15 -13.22 -7.04
CA PHE A 46 47.29 -13.85 -5.72
C PHE A 46 47.65 -15.33 -5.88
N PRO A 47 48.19 -16.00 -4.83
CA PRO A 47 48.60 -17.40 -4.95
C PRO A 47 47.38 -18.33 -5.07
N TYR A 48 47.55 -19.42 -5.82
CA TYR A 48 46.53 -20.45 -5.89
C TYR A 48 46.37 -21.15 -4.53
N GLY A 49 45.14 -21.31 -4.06
CA GLY A 49 44.84 -21.90 -2.75
C GLY A 49 43.34 -22.15 -2.55
N GLU A 50 42.92 -22.29 -1.30
CA GLU A 50 41.55 -22.69 -0.91
C GLU A 50 40.44 -21.75 -1.41
N ALA A 51 40.78 -20.48 -1.68
CA ALA A 51 39.85 -19.49 -2.26
C ALA A 51 39.39 -19.83 -3.68
N HIS A 52 40.14 -20.67 -4.42
CA HIS A 52 39.93 -20.92 -5.84
C HIS A 52 38.52 -21.45 -6.16
N SER A 53 38.08 -22.51 -5.48
CA SER A 53 36.83 -23.20 -5.83
C SER A 53 35.62 -22.27 -5.70
N ARG A 54 35.60 -21.43 -4.65
CA ARG A 54 34.50 -20.50 -4.39
C ARG A 54 34.46 -19.34 -5.39
N LEU A 55 35.62 -18.82 -5.79
CA LEU A 55 35.69 -17.75 -6.80
C LEU A 55 35.26 -18.27 -8.18
N LEU A 56 35.71 -19.46 -8.57
CA LEU A 56 35.35 -20.06 -9.84
C LEU A 56 33.87 -20.46 -9.88
N GLU A 57 33.36 -21.09 -8.81
CA GLU A 57 31.93 -21.39 -8.66
C GLU A 57 31.10 -20.12 -8.76
N ARG A 58 31.50 -19.05 -8.06
CA ARG A 58 30.75 -17.80 -8.12
C ARG A 58 30.72 -17.23 -9.53
N MET A 59 31.85 -17.21 -10.23
CA MET A 59 31.92 -16.76 -11.64
C MET A 59 30.97 -17.54 -12.56
N LEU A 60 30.85 -18.85 -12.36
CA LEU A 60 29.98 -19.71 -13.18
C LEU A 60 28.50 -19.65 -12.80
N THR A 61 28.18 -19.25 -11.58
CA THR A 61 26.80 -19.23 -11.04
C THR A 61 26.16 -17.84 -11.03
N ILE A 62 26.83 -16.82 -11.56
CA ILE A 62 26.25 -15.47 -11.68
C ILE A 62 25.01 -15.51 -12.57
N ASN A 63 23.87 -15.10 -12.02
CA ASN A 63 22.65 -14.93 -12.78
C ASN A 63 22.57 -13.51 -13.35
N TYR A 64 23.11 -13.32 -14.54
CA TYR A 64 23.11 -12.01 -15.22
C TYR A 64 21.70 -11.50 -15.56
N GLU A 65 20.70 -12.38 -15.66
CA GLU A 65 19.30 -11.97 -15.86
C GLU A 65 18.70 -11.35 -14.60
N LEU A 66 19.06 -11.84 -13.40
CA LEU A 66 18.72 -11.18 -12.14
C LEU A 66 19.51 -9.87 -11.98
N TYR A 67 20.80 -9.85 -12.32
CA TYR A 67 21.58 -8.61 -12.26
C TYR A 67 21.00 -7.50 -13.17
N LYS A 68 20.63 -7.82 -14.42
CA LYS A 68 19.94 -6.88 -15.32
C LYS A 68 18.58 -6.39 -14.78
N ARG A 69 17.95 -7.15 -13.87
CA ARG A 69 16.71 -6.80 -13.18
C ARG A 69 16.95 -6.04 -11.87
N GLY A 70 18.19 -5.60 -11.61
CA GLY A 70 18.56 -4.78 -10.46
C GLY A 70 18.84 -5.56 -9.17
N TYR A 71 19.00 -6.89 -9.24
CA TYR A 71 19.45 -7.65 -8.07
C TYR A 71 20.95 -7.41 -7.87
N PRO A 72 21.39 -7.06 -6.64
CA PRO A 72 22.78 -6.77 -6.38
C PRO A 72 23.66 -8.00 -6.57
N LEU A 73 24.91 -7.77 -6.93
CA LEU A 73 25.94 -8.80 -6.96
C LEU A 73 26.74 -8.78 -5.66
N ASP A 74 28.01 -9.12 -5.73
CA ASP A 74 28.84 -9.32 -4.57
C ASP A 74 29.60 -8.05 -4.21
N ASP A 75 29.59 -7.71 -2.93
CA ASP A 75 30.34 -6.59 -2.37
C ASP A 75 31.69 -7.06 -1.83
N GLY A 76 32.66 -6.14 -1.80
CA GLY A 76 33.96 -6.43 -1.22
C GLY A 76 34.79 -5.19 -0.94
N LYS A 77 35.98 -5.45 -0.39
CA LYS A 77 36.95 -4.40 -0.06
C LYS A 77 38.37 -4.91 -0.18
N VAL A 78 39.31 -4.00 -0.45
CA VAL A 78 40.74 -4.24 -0.40
C VAL A 78 41.33 -3.37 0.70
N MET A 79 42.08 -3.99 1.59
CA MET A 79 42.79 -3.32 2.67
C MET A 79 44.27 -3.26 2.30
N PHE A 80 44.88 -2.08 2.42
CA PHE A 80 46.32 -1.87 2.25
C PHE A 80 46.91 -1.55 3.62
N TYR A 81 47.99 -2.23 3.97
CA TYR A 81 48.68 -1.99 5.24
C TYR A 81 50.12 -1.54 5.00
N ASP A 82 50.66 -0.81 5.97
CA ASP A 82 52.06 -0.41 5.99
C ASP A 82 52.96 -1.57 6.47
N ALA A 83 54.25 -1.30 6.65
CA ALA A 83 55.20 -2.30 7.13
C ALA A 83 54.97 -2.72 8.60
N ASN A 84 54.22 -1.94 9.38
CA ASN A 84 53.91 -2.20 10.79
C ASN A 84 52.56 -2.94 10.95
N GLY A 85 51.79 -3.08 9.87
CA GLY A 85 50.46 -3.69 9.87
C GLY A 85 49.32 -2.70 10.10
N ASP A 86 49.60 -1.40 10.10
CA ASP A 86 48.60 -0.35 10.22
C ASP A 86 47.90 -0.12 8.87
N ILE A 87 46.59 0.16 8.91
CA ILE A 87 45.79 0.35 7.69
C ILE A 87 46.16 1.69 7.05
N LEU A 88 46.76 1.63 5.86
CA LEU A 88 47.08 2.80 5.03
C LEU A 88 45.90 3.30 4.22
N LYS A 89 45.20 2.37 3.56
CA LYS A 89 44.14 2.70 2.61
C LYS A 89 43.12 1.57 2.52
N LYS A 90 41.88 1.95 2.21
CA LYS A 90 40.78 1.02 1.99
C LYS A 90 40.12 1.32 0.65
N TRP A 91 40.00 0.32 -0.21
CA TRP A 91 39.19 0.38 -1.42
C TRP A 91 37.93 -0.44 -1.18
N GLN A 92 36.77 0.13 -1.41
CA GLN A 92 35.48 -0.54 -1.32
C GLN A 92 34.89 -0.65 -2.71
N PHE A 93 34.22 -1.76 -2.98
CA PHE A 93 33.49 -1.93 -4.22
C PHE A 93 32.16 -2.66 -3.96
N LYS A 94 31.16 -2.34 -4.77
CA LYS A 94 29.84 -2.98 -4.72
C LYS A 94 29.39 -3.45 -6.08
N ASP A 95 28.50 -4.43 -6.08
CA ASP A 95 27.93 -5.04 -7.27
C ASP A 95 29.00 -5.54 -8.25
N ALA A 96 29.97 -6.30 -7.73
CA ALA A 96 31.06 -6.83 -8.53
C ALA A 96 30.73 -8.20 -9.11
N ALA A 97 30.93 -8.34 -10.42
CA ALA A 97 30.99 -9.62 -11.10
C ALA A 97 32.46 -10.03 -11.32
N ILE A 98 32.79 -11.30 -11.10
CA ILE A 98 34.05 -11.85 -11.62
C ILE A 98 33.89 -12.00 -13.14
N VAL A 99 34.66 -11.24 -13.91
CA VAL A 99 34.57 -11.21 -15.39
C VAL A 99 35.72 -11.93 -16.07
N TYR A 100 36.79 -12.23 -15.33
CA TYR A 100 37.92 -13.00 -15.80
C TYR A 100 38.57 -13.75 -14.65
N TYR A 101 38.94 -15.01 -14.90
CA TYR A 101 39.69 -15.84 -13.96
C TYR A 101 40.63 -16.76 -14.73
N LYS A 102 41.93 -16.71 -14.43
CA LYS A 102 42.94 -17.57 -15.04
C LYS A 102 43.95 -18.03 -14.01
N VAL A 103 44.25 -19.32 -14.00
CA VAL A 103 45.36 -19.90 -13.24
C VAL A 103 46.58 -19.98 -14.15
N THR A 104 47.73 -19.52 -13.68
CA THR A 104 49.02 -19.58 -14.37
C THR A 104 50.04 -20.25 -13.48
N PHE A 105 50.87 -21.13 -14.04
CA PHE A 105 51.98 -21.76 -13.34
C PHE A 105 53.30 -21.20 -13.88
N ASP A 106 54.15 -20.72 -12.97
CA ASP A 106 55.51 -20.29 -13.30
C ASP A 106 56.51 -21.36 -12.88
N SER A 107 57.16 -21.99 -13.86
CA SER A 107 58.18 -23.03 -13.65
C SER A 107 59.49 -22.50 -13.05
N ASN A 108 59.68 -21.18 -12.99
CA ASN A 108 60.92 -20.55 -12.48
C ASN A 108 60.85 -20.17 -10.99
N GLY A 109 59.92 -20.76 -10.22
CA GLY A 109 59.84 -20.60 -8.77
C GLY A 109 58.71 -19.70 -8.26
N GLY A 110 57.89 -19.14 -9.15
CA GLY A 110 56.71 -18.33 -8.78
C GLY A 110 55.47 -19.13 -8.35
N GLY A 111 55.47 -20.45 -8.52
CA GLY A 111 54.37 -21.33 -8.13
C GLY A 111 53.11 -21.15 -9.00
N MET A 112 51.98 -21.65 -8.50
CA MET A 112 50.67 -21.43 -9.14
C MET A 112 50.06 -20.11 -8.66
N MET A 113 49.72 -19.25 -9.61
CA MET A 113 49.16 -17.92 -9.40
C MET A 113 47.79 -17.81 -10.06
N VAL A 114 46.93 -16.99 -9.48
CA VAL A 114 45.61 -16.65 -10.02
C VAL A 114 45.64 -15.21 -10.50
N LYS A 115 45.20 -14.99 -11.75
CA LYS A 115 44.86 -13.67 -12.28
C LYS A 115 43.34 -13.54 -12.35
N MET A 116 42.79 -12.58 -11.62
CA MET A 116 41.35 -12.35 -11.56
C MET A 116 41.02 -10.91 -11.92
N VAL A 117 39.94 -10.71 -12.68
CA VAL A 117 39.38 -9.37 -12.92
C VAL A 117 37.94 -9.37 -12.46
N ILE A 118 37.59 -8.34 -11.68
CA ILE A 118 36.18 -8.10 -11.32
C ILE A 118 35.73 -6.75 -11.89
N SER A 119 34.44 -6.69 -12.22
CA SER A 119 33.76 -5.52 -12.75
C SER A 119 32.75 -5.02 -11.72
N PRO A 120 33.15 -4.13 -10.80
CA PRO A 120 32.22 -3.49 -9.86
C PRO A 120 31.44 -2.35 -10.51
N ALA A 121 30.20 -2.15 -10.09
CA ALA A 121 29.40 -1.01 -10.52
C ALA A 121 29.71 0.26 -9.71
N ILE A 122 30.06 0.10 -8.42
CA ILE A 122 30.34 1.21 -7.50
C ILE A 122 31.70 0.98 -6.85
N GLN A 123 32.54 2.02 -6.81
CA GLN A 123 33.87 1.98 -6.20
C GLN A 123 34.10 3.22 -5.35
N ASP A 124 34.63 3.02 -4.14
CA ASP A 124 35.03 4.07 -3.21
C ASP A 124 36.45 3.81 -2.70
N TYR A 125 37.37 4.70 -3.08
CA TYR A 125 38.79 4.60 -2.77
C TYR A 125 39.22 5.48 -1.59
N GLY A 126 38.27 6.13 -0.89
CA GLY A 126 38.54 7.07 0.19
C GLY A 126 39.09 8.42 -0.27
N CYS A 127 39.19 8.67 -1.58
CA CYS A 127 39.54 9.95 -2.17
C CYS A 127 38.84 10.12 -3.53
N LYS A 128 38.57 11.37 -3.94
CA LYS A 128 38.08 11.65 -5.30
C LYS A 128 39.21 11.39 -6.31
N ILE A 129 39.08 10.34 -7.11
CA ILE A 129 40.05 10.01 -8.17
C ILE A 129 39.98 10.99 -9.36
N HIS A 130 38.90 11.77 -9.47
CA HIS A 130 38.74 12.79 -10.52
C HIS A 130 38.35 14.17 -9.95
N ARG A 131 39.07 15.20 -10.38
CA ARG A 131 38.72 16.62 -10.18
C ARG A 131 37.88 17.12 -11.36
N TRP A 132 36.98 18.06 -11.11
CA TRP A 132 36.31 18.85 -12.15
C TRP A 132 37.31 19.87 -12.70
N TRP A 133 37.38 20.03 -14.03
CA TRP A 133 38.33 20.93 -14.72
C TRP A 133 38.03 22.43 -14.58
N HIS A 134 37.02 22.81 -13.81
CA HIS A 134 36.65 24.22 -13.53
C HIS A 134 37.18 24.74 -12.19
N VAL A 135 38.37 24.33 -11.76
CA VAL A 135 39.03 24.90 -10.58
C VAL A 135 40.43 25.35 -10.97
N THR A 136 40.67 26.65 -10.86
CA THR A 136 41.98 27.31 -10.98
C THR A 136 42.99 26.68 -9.99
N PRO A 137 44.31 26.75 -10.26
CA PRO A 137 45.31 26.13 -9.40
C PRO A 137 45.31 26.84 -8.03
N ILE A 138 45.11 26.07 -6.97
CA ILE A 138 45.50 26.48 -5.62
C ILE A 138 46.98 26.08 -5.46
N GLU A 139 47.79 26.99 -4.92
CA GLU A 139 49.22 26.81 -4.63
C GLU A 139 49.51 25.48 -3.92
N GLU A 140 50.67 24.90 -4.21
CA GLU A 140 51.17 23.70 -3.54
C GLU A 140 51.33 23.97 -2.03
N GLU A 141 50.35 23.54 -1.23
CA GLU A 141 50.56 23.41 0.20
C GLU A 141 51.54 22.25 0.45
N THR A 142 52.75 22.62 0.86
CA THR A 142 53.74 21.71 1.41
C THR A 142 53.10 20.87 2.54
N TYR A 143 53.31 19.56 2.47
CA TYR A 143 52.88 18.61 3.48
C TYR A 143 53.31 19.06 4.88
N GLN A 144 52.35 19.47 5.71
CA GLN A 144 52.52 19.52 7.15
C GLN A 144 51.87 18.28 7.75
N SER A 145 52.65 17.50 8.49
CA SER A 145 52.15 16.38 9.28
C SER A 145 50.97 16.84 10.13
N PRO A 146 49.81 16.16 10.08
CA PRO A 146 48.75 16.47 11.00
C PRO A 146 49.26 16.21 12.42
N ILE A 147 49.24 17.26 13.23
CA ILE A 147 49.08 17.17 14.67
C ILE A 147 47.97 16.13 14.89
N VAL A 148 48.21 15.22 15.84
CA VAL A 148 47.20 14.28 16.34
C VAL A 148 46.07 15.12 16.91
N GLU A 149 45.16 15.54 16.05
CA GLU A 149 43.81 15.82 16.44
C GLU A 149 43.30 14.44 16.85
N GLN A 150 43.10 14.26 18.16
CA GLN A 150 42.23 13.22 18.65
C GLN A 150 40.89 13.44 17.95
N LYS A 151 40.71 12.86 16.76
CA LYS A 151 39.40 12.54 16.23
C LYS A 151 38.80 11.66 17.31
N GLN A 152 37.98 12.26 18.16
CA GLN A 152 36.91 11.54 18.81
C GLN A 152 36.34 10.62 17.73
N GLU A 153 36.42 9.32 17.97
CA GLU A 153 35.58 8.38 17.25
C GLU A 153 34.19 9.02 17.23
N GLU A 154 33.73 9.46 16.04
CA GLU A 154 32.31 9.66 15.87
C GLU A 154 31.72 8.29 16.18
N LYS A 155 31.20 8.13 17.40
CA LYS A 155 30.35 7.03 17.78
C LYS A 155 29.29 7.00 16.70
N THR A 156 29.39 6.05 15.78
CA THR A 156 28.39 5.77 14.77
C THR A 156 27.13 5.38 15.53
N ASN A 157 26.33 6.38 15.88
CA ASN A 157 25.06 6.19 16.54
C ASN A 157 24.19 5.42 15.55
N LEU A 158 23.69 4.26 16.00
CA LEU A 158 22.81 3.41 15.22
C LEU A 158 21.65 4.26 14.67
N LYS A 159 21.52 4.34 13.35
CA LYS A 159 20.34 4.91 12.70
C LYS A 159 19.46 3.77 12.21
N PHE A 160 18.17 3.88 12.45
CA PHE A 160 17.20 2.90 12.03
C PHE A 160 15.81 3.51 11.98
N ILE A 161 14.92 2.86 11.24
CA ILE A 161 13.49 3.18 11.18
C ILE A 161 12.71 1.99 11.72
N ALA A 162 11.90 2.21 12.75
CA ALA A 162 10.97 1.24 13.28
C ALA A 162 9.59 1.44 12.64
N ARG A 163 9.00 0.37 12.10
CA ARG A 163 7.67 0.36 11.48
C ARG A 163 6.79 -0.70 12.15
N PHE A 164 5.51 -0.40 12.24
CA PHE A 164 4.50 -1.40 12.53
C PHE A 164 4.00 -2.05 11.25
N GLU A 165 3.77 -3.35 11.31
CA GLU A 165 3.20 -4.18 10.25
C GLU A 165 2.09 -5.06 10.86
N ARG A 166 1.25 -5.64 10.00
CA ARG A 166 0.28 -6.65 10.44
C ARG A 166 0.98 -7.98 10.72
N LEU A 167 0.38 -8.77 11.60
CA LEU A 167 0.73 -10.18 11.73
C LEU A 167 0.33 -10.94 10.45
N GLY A 168 1.02 -12.05 10.16
CA GLY A 168 0.64 -12.93 9.05
C GLY A 168 -0.75 -13.56 9.22
N THR A 169 -1.24 -13.63 10.46
CA THR A 169 -2.57 -14.14 10.82
C THR A 169 -3.68 -13.09 10.79
N TYR A 170 -3.36 -11.82 10.49
CA TYR A 170 -4.36 -10.76 10.45
C TYR A 170 -5.47 -11.06 9.44
N ASN A 171 -6.71 -10.86 9.88
CA ASN A 171 -7.92 -11.12 9.11
C ASN A 171 -9.02 -10.06 9.32
N GLY A 172 -8.62 -8.83 9.63
CA GLY A 172 -9.54 -7.68 9.73
C GLY A 172 -10.06 -7.39 11.13
N GLU A 173 -9.45 -7.97 12.18
CA GLU A 173 -9.87 -7.87 13.58
C GLU A 173 -9.89 -6.43 14.13
N PHE A 174 -9.11 -5.55 13.53
CA PHE A 174 -9.05 -4.10 13.76
C PHE A 174 -8.64 -3.42 12.46
N GLY A 175 -8.80 -2.11 12.33
CA GLY A 175 -8.35 -1.39 11.13
C GLY A 175 -6.85 -1.11 11.22
N PHE A 176 -6.07 -1.56 10.25
CA PHE A 176 -4.67 -1.16 10.11
C PHE A 176 -4.30 -0.93 8.67
N ASP A 177 -3.91 0.31 8.37
CA ASP A 177 -3.57 0.75 7.03
C ASP A 177 -2.18 1.40 7.03
N TRP A 178 -1.36 1.05 6.04
CA TRP A 178 0.00 1.56 5.91
C TRP A 178 0.43 1.58 4.46
N MET A 179 1.37 2.48 4.14
CA MET A 179 1.97 2.55 2.82
C MET A 179 2.75 1.26 2.53
N ARG A 180 2.28 0.48 1.56
CA ARG A 180 2.98 -0.73 1.10
C ARG A 180 4.01 -0.41 0.04
N ASP A 181 5.10 -1.17 0.05
CA ASP A 181 6.21 -0.99 -0.89
C ASP A 181 5.78 -1.18 -2.36
N ASN A 182 4.73 -1.96 -2.63
CA ASN A 182 4.22 -2.18 -3.99
C ASN A 182 3.31 -1.05 -4.50
N TYR A 183 2.88 -0.11 -3.66
CA TYR A 183 2.02 1.00 -4.07
C TYR A 183 2.78 2.07 -4.84
N LEU A 184 4.07 2.21 -4.53
CA LEU A 184 4.96 3.22 -5.12
C LEU A 184 5.83 2.60 -6.23
N ASP A 185 6.27 3.44 -7.16
CA ASP A 185 7.29 3.08 -8.12
C ASP A 185 8.58 2.69 -7.37
N LYS A 186 9.22 1.63 -7.84
CA LYS A 186 10.50 1.20 -7.29
C LYS A 186 11.65 1.89 -8.03
N GLU A 187 12.74 2.14 -7.31
CA GLU A 187 14.01 2.50 -7.93
C GLU A 187 14.38 1.42 -8.97
N GLY A 188 14.63 1.83 -10.22
CA GLY A 188 14.78 0.92 -11.36
C GLY A 188 13.60 0.86 -12.34
N GLY A 189 12.55 1.68 -12.13
CA GLY A 189 11.49 1.92 -13.14
C GLY A 189 10.34 0.92 -13.13
N ALA A 190 10.29 0.00 -12.17
CA ALA A 190 9.13 -0.86 -11.98
C ALA A 190 7.96 -0.02 -11.44
N LYS A 191 6.88 0.05 -12.22
CA LYS A 191 5.70 0.85 -11.89
C LYS A 191 4.97 0.27 -10.66
N GLY A 192 4.69 1.11 -9.69
CA GLY A 192 3.83 0.81 -8.56
C GLY A 192 2.39 0.56 -9.02
N ILE A 193 1.59 -0.09 -8.18
CA ILE A 193 0.20 -0.42 -8.54
C ILE A 193 -0.75 0.77 -8.39
N CYS A 194 -0.35 1.86 -7.73
CA CYS A 194 -1.17 3.07 -7.57
C CYS A 194 -1.05 4.00 -8.78
N ASN A 195 -2.18 4.49 -9.29
CA ASN A 195 -2.24 5.42 -10.42
C ASN A 195 -1.84 6.86 -10.08
N ASN A 196 -1.84 7.24 -8.79
CA ASN A 196 -1.51 8.59 -8.33
C ASN A 196 -0.72 8.56 -7.01
N GLN A 197 0.59 8.34 -7.14
CA GLN A 197 1.48 8.18 -5.99
C GLN A 197 1.70 9.47 -5.21
N GLU A 198 1.73 10.63 -5.87
CA GLU A 198 1.92 11.91 -5.19
C GLU A 198 0.78 12.22 -4.22
N LYS A 199 -0.48 12.02 -4.65
CA LYS A 199 -1.61 12.20 -3.74
C LYS A 199 -1.62 11.11 -2.67
N LEU A 200 -1.32 9.85 -3.02
CA LEU A 200 -1.25 8.76 -2.04
C LEU A 200 -0.20 9.05 -0.96
N LYS A 201 0.99 9.54 -1.30
CA LYS A 201 2.03 9.93 -0.33
C LYS A 201 1.50 10.95 0.68
N LYS A 202 0.71 11.93 0.25
CA LYS A 202 0.12 12.95 1.14
C LYS A 202 -0.86 12.35 2.16
N GLU A 203 -1.55 11.27 1.82
CA GLU A 203 -2.43 10.55 2.75
C GLU A 203 -1.67 10.03 3.98
N TYR A 204 -0.46 9.52 3.78
CA TYR A 204 0.34 8.87 4.83
C TYR A 204 1.46 9.76 5.40
N PHE A 205 1.67 10.96 4.86
CA PHE A 205 2.80 11.82 5.22
C PHE A 205 2.41 12.96 6.16
N PRO A 206 2.83 12.89 7.43
CA PRO A 206 2.96 14.10 8.23
C PRO A 206 4.38 14.33 8.78
N THR A 207 5.33 13.42 8.57
CA THR A 207 6.65 13.53 9.23
C THR A 207 7.79 12.88 8.44
N SER A 208 9.01 13.26 8.80
CA SER A 208 10.25 12.65 8.32
C SER A 208 11.02 12.03 9.49
N ILE A 209 11.84 11.01 9.17
CA ILE A 209 12.72 10.34 10.12
C ILE A 209 14.09 10.26 9.47
N HIS A 210 15.13 10.75 10.16
CA HIS A 210 16.49 10.88 9.63
C HIS A 210 16.52 11.56 8.25
N GLU A 211 15.75 12.65 8.10
CA GLU A 211 15.63 13.44 6.85
C GLU A 211 15.01 12.68 5.66
N LYS A 212 14.47 11.48 5.87
CA LYS A 212 13.75 10.69 4.88
C LYS A 212 12.24 10.74 5.09
N GLU A 213 11.48 10.61 4.00
CA GLU A 213 10.02 10.51 4.08
C GLU A 213 9.62 9.30 4.94
N TYR A 214 8.73 9.52 5.91
CA TYR A 214 8.17 8.44 6.72
C TYR A 214 6.66 8.44 6.60
N PHE A 215 6.13 7.36 6.04
CA PHE A 215 4.69 7.14 5.89
C PHE A 215 4.13 6.52 7.17
N VAL A 216 3.31 7.29 7.87
CA VAL A 216 2.76 6.93 9.17
C VAL A 216 1.57 5.97 8.97
N PRO A 217 1.62 4.74 9.52
CA PRO A 217 0.47 3.84 9.51
C PRO A 217 -0.65 4.37 10.39
N SER A 218 -1.89 4.06 10.02
CA SER A 218 -3.09 4.35 10.80
C SER A 218 -3.67 3.08 11.43
N LEU A 219 -4.05 3.19 12.71
CA LEU A 219 -4.69 2.15 13.50
C LEU A 219 -6.08 2.61 13.94
N SER A 220 -7.09 1.82 13.60
CA SER A 220 -8.47 1.95 14.07
C SER A 220 -8.78 0.76 14.97
N MET A 221 -9.20 1.04 16.21
CA MET A 221 -9.58 0.04 17.19
C MET A 221 -10.62 0.60 18.15
N PHE A 222 -11.49 -0.25 18.70
CA PHE A 222 -12.43 0.19 19.73
C PHE A 222 -11.71 0.40 21.08
N PRO A 223 -12.26 1.27 21.95
CA PRO A 223 -11.83 1.35 23.34
C PRO A 223 -11.96 -0.01 24.03
N ASN A 224 -10.95 -0.39 24.81
CA ASN A 224 -10.85 -1.68 25.50
C ASN A 224 -10.92 -2.92 24.59
N GLN A 225 -10.65 -2.77 23.29
CA GLN A 225 -10.61 -3.90 22.37
C GLN A 225 -9.42 -4.82 22.70
N GLU A 226 -9.70 -6.11 22.87
CA GLU A 226 -8.67 -7.13 23.01
C GLU A 226 -8.11 -7.59 21.65
N GLY A 227 -6.93 -8.21 21.67
CA GLY A 227 -6.34 -8.82 20.46
C GLY A 227 -5.73 -7.85 19.45
N VAL A 228 -5.61 -6.55 19.76
CA VAL A 228 -4.92 -5.60 18.88
C VAL A 228 -3.41 -5.75 19.02
N ILE A 229 -2.83 -6.50 18.08
CA ILE A 229 -1.41 -6.87 18.08
C ILE A 229 -0.78 -6.50 16.73
N LEU A 230 0.29 -5.71 16.79
CA LEU A 230 1.09 -5.32 15.63
C LEU A 230 2.46 -5.98 15.68
N LYS A 231 3.04 -6.22 14.51
CA LYS A 231 4.41 -6.67 14.35
C LYS A 231 5.33 -5.45 14.27
N LEU A 232 6.40 -5.41 15.04
CA LEU A 232 7.46 -4.42 14.89
C LEU A 232 8.48 -4.91 13.85
N SER A 233 8.97 -4.02 13.00
CA SER A 233 10.06 -4.30 12.07
C SER A 233 11.02 -3.11 11.95
N ILE A 234 12.29 -3.42 11.73
CA ILE A 234 13.37 -2.47 11.52
C ILE A 234 13.69 -2.39 10.03
N LYS A 235 13.65 -1.17 9.51
CA LYS A 235 14.05 -0.80 8.15
C LYS A 235 15.20 0.20 8.21
N GLU A 236 15.97 0.26 7.11
CA GLU A 236 17.00 1.29 6.89
C GLU A 236 17.97 1.44 8.06
N LYS A 237 18.60 0.32 8.43
CA LYS A 237 19.55 0.24 9.54
C LYS A 237 20.96 0.58 9.08
N GLU A 238 21.55 1.64 9.65
CA GLU A 238 22.93 2.03 9.48
C GLU A 238 23.67 1.91 10.82
N GLY A 239 24.72 1.07 10.84
CA GLY A 239 25.48 0.75 12.05
C GLY A 239 25.07 -0.57 12.72
N THR A 240 25.86 -0.98 13.71
CA THR A 240 25.64 -2.22 14.46
C THR A 240 24.86 -1.94 15.72
N ALA A 241 23.74 -2.64 15.91
CA ALA A 241 22.94 -2.50 17.12
C ALA A 241 23.72 -3.02 18.33
N LYS A 242 23.80 -2.21 19.37
CA LYS A 242 24.38 -2.54 20.66
C LYS A 242 23.29 -3.02 21.61
N ASN A 243 23.70 -3.67 22.70
CA ASN A 243 22.78 -4.24 23.68
C ASN A 243 21.90 -3.20 24.38
N ASP A 244 22.32 -1.94 24.41
CA ASP A 244 21.62 -0.80 25.00
C ASP A 244 20.75 -0.04 23.98
N ASP A 245 20.79 -0.39 22.69
CA ASP A 245 19.94 0.22 21.68
C ASP A 245 18.51 -0.30 21.82
N ILE A 246 17.59 0.60 22.15
CA ILE A 246 16.19 0.32 22.43
C ILE A 246 15.26 1.20 21.62
N ILE A 247 14.01 0.74 21.52
CA ILE A 247 12.87 1.42 20.94
C ILE A 247 11.88 1.62 22.09
N LYS A 248 11.67 2.87 22.48
CA LYS A 248 10.67 3.27 23.47
C LYS A 248 9.33 3.43 22.77
N LEU A 249 8.29 2.86 23.37
CA LEU A 249 6.90 2.91 22.92
C LEU A 249 6.09 3.71 23.97
N PRO A 250 6.17 5.05 23.94
CA PRO A 250 5.57 5.89 24.97
C PRO A 250 4.05 5.79 24.94
N ALA A 251 3.44 5.79 26.13
CA ALA A 251 2.00 5.93 26.26
C ALA A 251 1.59 7.39 25.98
N LYS A 252 0.45 7.60 25.35
CA LYS A 252 -0.09 8.92 25.03
C LYS A 252 -1.61 8.86 24.89
N ASN A 253 -2.32 9.80 25.51
CA ASN A 253 -3.78 9.97 25.41
C ASN A 253 -4.54 8.63 25.50
N SER A 254 -4.38 7.90 26.61
CA SER A 254 -5.03 6.60 26.85
C SER A 254 -4.58 5.43 25.96
N ILE A 255 -3.63 5.65 25.04
CA ILE A 255 -2.97 4.59 24.30
C ILE A 255 -1.68 4.18 25.00
N ARG A 256 -1.48 2.87 25.16
CA ARG A 256 -0.25 2.28 25.70
C ARG A 256 0.13 1.01 24.96
N PHE A 257 1.39 0.62 25.11
CA PHE A 257 1.98 -0.54 24.43
C PHE A 257 2.53 -1.55 25.43
N GLU A 258 2.40 -2.83 25.09
CA GLU A 258 3.03 -3.94 25.80
C GLU A 258 3.86 -4.78 24.82
N PRO A 259 5.19 -4.88 25.01
CA PRO A 259 6.00 -4.20 26.02
C PRO A 259 6.13 -2.68 25.77
N LYS A 260 6.51 -1.90 26.79
CA LYS A 260 6.75 -0.44 26.70
C LYS A 260 8.07 -0.08 26.00
N GLN A 261 8.97 -1.04 25.89
CA GLN A 261 10.27 -0.89 25.23
C GLN A 261 10.71 -2.22 24.62
N VAL A 262 11.47 -2.16 23.53
CA VAL A 262 12.00 -3.32 22.81
C VAL A 262 13.45 -3.06 22.46
N LYS A 263 14.34 -4.05 22.60
CA LYS A 263 15.72 -3.92 22.11
C LYS A 263 15.72 -3.95 20.59
N VAL A 264 16.53 -3.12 19.94
CA VAL A 264 16.60 -3.07 18.47
C VAL A 264 17.01 -4.42 17.87
N SER A 265 17.87 -5.20 18.56
CA SER A 265 18.27 -6.55 18.16
C SER A 265 17.14 -7.59 18.19
N GLU A 266 16.07 -7.34 18.96
CA GLU A 266 14.93 -8.24 19.15
C GLU A 266 13.65 -7.70 18.50
N ALA A 267 13.74 -6.56 17.80
CA ALA A 267 12.57 -5.82 17.33
C ALA A 267 11.90 -6.47 16.13
N ASP A 268 12.66 -7.04 15.20
CA ASP A 268 12.12 -7.63 13.98
C ASP A 268 11.23 -8.84 14.29
N GLY A 269 9.96 -8.74 13.90
CA GLY A 269 8.96 -9.78 14.17
C GLY A 269 8.37 -9.75 15.57
N LYS A 270 8.81 -8.83 16.43
CA LYS A 270 8.28 -8.71 17.79
C LYS A 270 6.82 -8.31 17.76
N GLN A 271 5.99 -9.02 18.51
CA GLN A 271 4.58 -8.68 18.69
C GLN A 271 4.43 -7.61 19.77
N ILE A 272 3.74 -6.54 19.43
CA ILE A 272 3.44 -5.39 20.29
C ILE A 272 1.93 -5.31 20.43
N LYS A 273 1.44 -5.49 21.66
CA LYS A 273 0.04 -5.27 21.98
C LYS A 273 -0.21 -3.78 22.13
N VAL A 274 -1.22 -3.26 21.45
CA VAL A 274 -1.68 -1.88 21.56
C VAL A 274 -2.97 -1.87 22.38
N ILE A 275 -3.04 -0.99 23.37
CA ILE A 275 -4.17 -0.93 24.29
C ILE A 275 -4.71 0.51 24.30
N CYS A 276 -6.03 0.63 24.18
CA CYS A 276 -6.76 1.88 24.28
C CYS A 276 -7.65 1.82 25.53
N ASP A 277 -7.19 2.41 26.64
CA ASP A 277 -7.88 2.32 27.94
C ASP A 277 -9.15 3.19 28.00
N SER A 278 -9.28 4.19 27.12
CA SER A 278 -10.43 5.10 27.06
C SER A 278 -10.60 5.70 25.67
N PRO A 279 -11.83 6.11 25.28
CA PRO A 279 -12.08 6.66 23.95
C PRO A 279 -11.26 7.92 23.65
N LEU A 280 -10.91 8.08 22.37
CA LEU A 280 -10.14 9.17 21.81
C LEU A 280 -11.08 10.17 21.12
N SER A 281 -11.07 11.43 21.56
CA SER A 281 -11.88 12.51 20.95
C SER A 281 -11.29 13.10 19.67
N SER A 282 -10.05 12.74 19.36
CA SER A 282 -9.30 13.14 18.15
C SER A 282 -8.25 12.09 17.81
N ASP A 283 -7.77 12.09 16.57
CA ASP A 283 -6.62 11.27 16.17
C ASP A 283 -5.40 11.57 17.05
N VAL A 284 -4.64 10.52 17.39
CA VAL A 284 -3.46 10.59 18.26
C VAL A 284 -2.25 10.02 17.53
N MET A 285 -1.33 10.89 17.16
CA MET A 285 -0.01 10.49 16.66
C MET A 285 0.95 10.19 17.81
N ILE A 286 1.55 9.00 17.78
CA ILE A 286 2.53 8.53 18.77
C ILE A 286 3.85 8.28 18.05
N ASN A 287 4.91 8.95 18.52
CA ASN A 287 6.27 8.73 18.02
C ASN A 287 6.92 7.58 18.78
N LEU A 288 7.56 6.67 18.04
CA LEU A 288 8.49 5.69 18.60
C LEU A 288 9.85 6.37 18.75
N LEU A 289 10.51 6.18 19.88
CA LEU A 289 11.74 6.89 20.22
C LEU A 289 12.91 5.93 20.41
N ASP A 290 14.13 6.36 20.10
CA ASP A 290 15.35 5.62 20.46
C ASP A 290 15.74 5.85 21.94
N LYS A 291 16.91 5.33 22.33
CA LYS A 291 17.47 5.53 23.68
C LYS A 291 17.70 7.00 24.04
N ASN A 292 17.94 7.86 23.04
CA ASN A 292 18.21 9.29 23.17
C ASN A 292 16.97 10.17 22.93
N ASP A 293 15.78 9.58 22.95
CA ASP A 293 14.50 10.25 22.71
C ASP A 293 14.37 10.87 21.30
N LYS A 294 15.15 10.40 20.33
CA LYS A 294 14.99 10.76 18.92
C LYS A 294 13.93 9.90 18.25
N LYS A 295 13.13 10.50 17.38
CA LYS A 295 12.09 9.80 16.62
C LYS A 295 12.72 8.75 15.68
N VAL A 296 12.25 7.51 15.79
CA VAL A 296 12.63 6.37 14.93
C VAL A 296 11.45 5.69 14.27
N GLY A 297 10.22 6.01 14.68
CA GLY A 297 9.00 5.60 14.01
C GLY A 297 7.83 6.48 14.44
N ALA A 298 6.67 6.25 13.83
CA ALA A 298 5.40 6.80 14.33
C ALA A 298 4.22 5.90 13.94
N ILE A 299 3.12 6.03 14.67
CA ILE A 299 1.80 5.46 14.37
C ILE A 299 0.72 6.50 14.67
N ASN A 300 -0.32 6.54 13.84
CA ASN A 300 -1.53 7.32 14.10
C ASN A 300 -2.62 6.40 14.61
N VAL A 301 -3.22 6.71 15.77
CA VAL A 301 -4.41 6.02 16.26
C VAL A 301 -5.62 6.91 16.00
N VAL A 302 -6.60 6.39 15.27
CA VAL A 302 -7.76 7.16 14.81
C VAL A 302 -8.72 7.42 15.97
N LYS A 303 -9.35 8.60 15.96
CA LYS A 303 -10.48 8.97 16.82
C LYS A 303 -11.50 7.83 16.89
N ASN A 304 -11.96 7.45 18.09
CA ASN A 304 -12.82 6.29 18.33
C ASN A 304 -13.84 6.48 19.47
N ASP A 305 -14.27 7.73 19.71
CA ASP A 305 -15.27 8.11 20.71
C ASP A 305 -16.73 7.90 20.27
N GLU A 306 -16.95 7.49 19.03
CA GLU A 306 -18.27 7.29 18.44
C GLU A 306 -18.33 5.98 17.66
N ILE A 307 -19.44 5.26 17.79
CA ILE A 307 -19.68 3.96 17.15
C ILE A 307 -21.08 3.99 16.53
N ILE A 308 -21.19 3.53 15.28
CA ILE A 308 -22.47 3.47 14.58
C ILE A 308 -22.99 2.04 14.61
N ASN A 309 -24.18 1.85 15.19
CA ASN A 309 -24.88 0.56 15.10
C ASN A 309 -25.72 0.55 13.82
N LEU A 310 -25.43 -0.37 12.91
CA LEU A 310 -26.07 -0.43 11.60
C LEU A 310 -26.99 -1.65 11.53
N SER A 311 -28.31 -1.42 11.41
CA SER A 311 -29.26 -2.52 11.19
C SER A 311 -29.09 -3.10 9.78
N ILE A 312 -28.99 -4.42 9.70
CA ILE A 312 -28.98 -5.20 8.47
C ILE A 312 -30.22 -6.11 8.47
N ASN A 313 -31.06 -6.00 7.45
CA ASN A 313 -32.29 -6.78 7.31
C ASN A 313 -32.14 -7.76 6.15
N LEU A 314 -32.36 -9.04 6.38
CA LEU A 314 -32.43 -10.04 5.31
C LEU A 314 -33.84 -10.09 4.73
N VAL A 315 -33.93 -10.21 3.40
CA VAL A 315 -35.19 -10.36 2.67
C VAL A 315 -35.03 -11.47 1.64
N LEU A 316 -35.96 -12.41 1.61
CA LEU A 316 -35.94 -13.52 0.65
C LEU A 316 -36.76 -13.13 -0.58
N ALA A 317 -36.15 -13.15 -1.77
CA ALA A 317 -36.82 -12.90 -3.03
C ALA A 317 -36.74 -14.15 -3.93
N SER A 318 -37.86 -14.87 -4.05
CA SER A 318 -37.92 -16.13 -4.81
C SER A 318 -39.33 -16.43 -5.30
N GLU A 319 -39.44 -17.34 -6.27
CA GLU A 319 -40.70 -18.06 -6.54
C GLU A 319 -41.07 -18.89 -5.28
N SER A 320 -42.35 -18.97 -4.94
CA SER A 320 -42.79 -19.58 -3.67
C SER A 320 -42.29 -21.01 -3.49
N ARG A 321 -42.27 -21.78 -4.59
CA ARG A 321 -41.77 -23.17 -4.64
C ARG A 321 -40.25 -23.32 -4.41
N HIS A 322 -39.50 -22.22 -4.36
CA HIS A 322 -38.03 -22.23 -4.29
C HIS A 322 -37.48 -21.56 -3.02
N ILE A 323 -38.34 -21.17 -2.07
CA ILE A 323 -37.91 -20.50 -0.83
C ILE A 323 -37.04 -21.41 0.03
N ASP A 324 -37.43 -22.66 0.28
CA ASP A 324 -36.63 -23.57 1.12
C ASP A 324 -35.27 -23.88 0.50
N LYS A 325 -35.23 -24.02 -0.83
CA LYS A 325 -33.99 -24.17 -1.58
C LYS A 325 -33.09 -22.93 -1.43
N LEU A 326 -33.65 -21.73 -1.50
CA LEU A 326 -32.91 -20.48 -1.31
C LEU A 326 -32.31 -20.40 0.10
N LYS A 327 -33.10 -20.72 1.14
CA LYS A 327 -32.61 -20.77 2.52
C LYS A 327 -31.43 -21.74 2.64
N GLY A 328 -31.56 -22.94 2.10
CA GLY A 328 -30.48 -23.93 2.09
C GLY A 328 -29.20 -23.45 1.41
N LEU A 329 -29.31 -22.69 0.31
CA LEU A 329 -28.15 -22.14 -0.42
C LEU A 329 -27.41 -21.05 0.35
N PHE A 330 -28.13 -20.25 1.15
CA PHE A 330 -27.55 -19.14 1.91
C PHE A 330 -27.23 -19.48 3.36
N ASN A 331 -27.73 -20.60 3.90
CA ASN A 331 -27.54 -20.99 5.30
C ASN A 331 -26.06 -20.93 5.70
N ASP A 332 -25.20 -21.64 4.99
CA ASP A 332 -23.77 -21.70 5.31
C ASP A 332 -23.04 -20.36 5.10
N ARG A 333 -23.59 -19.49 4.24
CA ARG A 333 -23.01 -18.19 3.89
C ARG A 333 -23.41 -17.10 4.88
N ILE A 334 -24.56 -17.26 5.55
CA ILE A 334 -25.07 -16.31 6.54
C ILE A 334 -24.69 -16.76 7.95
N ASN A 335 -24.34 -18.03 8.13
CA ASN A 335 -23.68 -18.53 9.34
C ASN A 335 -22.41 -17.71 9.60
N ASN A 336 -22.38 -16.99 10.73
CA ASN A 336 -21.32 -16.05 11.13
C ASN A 336 -21.21 -14.76 10.31
N LEU A 337 -22.20 -14.42 9.47
CA LEU A 337 -22.19 -13.15 8.73
C LEU A 337 -22.10 -11.97 9.70
N GLU A 338 -22.96 -11.93 10.73
CA GLU A 338 -22.92 -10.84 11.71
C GLU A 338 -21.55 -10.70 12.38
N ASP A 339 -20.97 -11.81 12.87
CA ASP A 339 -19.63 -11.82 13.49
C ASP A 339 -18.56 -11.31 12.51
N PHE A 340 -18.59 -11.78 11.25
CA PHE A 340 -17.64 -11.31 10.25
C PHE A 340 -17.80 -9.82 9.97
N LEU A 341 -19.03 -9.34 9.79
CA LEU A 341 -19.30 -7.93 9.52
C LEU A 341 -18.86 -7.04 10.69
N GLN A 342 -19.14 -7.46 11.93
CA GLN A 342 -18.79 -6.71 13.13
C GLN A 342 -17.30 -6.77 13.45
N ASN A 343 -16.66 -7.93 13.31
CA ASN A 343 -15.34 -8.17 13.90
C ASN A 343 -14.23 -8.37 12.88
N ARG A 344 -14.53 -8.48 11.58
CA ARG A 344 -13.53 -8.74 10.53
C ARG A 344 -13.64 -7.83 9.31
N SER A 345 -14.57 -6.86 9.32
CA SER A 345 -14.69 -5.87 8.25
C SER A 345 -15.04 -4.46 8.72
N PHE A 346 -16.25 -4.22 9.23
CA PHE A 346 -16.76 -2.87 9.43
C PHE A 346 -16.37 -2.25 10.77
N ASN A 347 -15.86 -3.05 11.72
CA ASN A 347 -15.10 -2.59 12.88
C ASN A 347 -13.99 -1.60 12.51
N GLN A 348 -13.34 -1.81 11.37
CA GLN A 348 -12.25 -0.94 10.90
C GLN A 348 -12.71 0.52 10.72
N ALA A 349 -14.01 0.73 10.49
CA ALA A 349 -14.65 2.02 10.33
C ALA A 349 -15.55 2.43 11.50
N PHE A 350 -15.42 1.79 12.68
CA PHE A 350 -16.26 2.03 13.86
C PHE A 350 -17.77 1.80 13.63
N ILE A 351 -18.11 0.90 12.70
CA ILE A 351 -19.48 0.50 12.43
C ILE A 351 -19.66 -0.92 13.00
N LYS A 352 -20.77 -1.14 13.70
CA LYS A 352 -21.20 -2.44 14.22
C LYS A 352 -22.52 -2.86 13.56
N PRO A 353 -22.46 -3.62 12.44
CA PRO A 353 -23.65 -4.13 11.80
C PRO A 353 -24.30 -5.23 12.63
N TYR A 354 -25.63 -5.25 12.75
CA TYR A 354 -26.34 -6.35 13.41
C TYR A 354 -27.52 -6.79 12.56
N LEU A 355 -27.77 -8.09 12.52
CA LEU A 355 -28.89 -8.67 11.81
C LEU A 355 -30.17 -8.48 12.62
N THR A 356 -31.19 -7.90 12.02
CA THR A 356 -32.50 -7.73 12.67
C THR A 356 -33.36 -8.98 12.58
N ASN A 357 -33.01 -9.90 11.68
CA ASN A 357 -33.69 -11.14 11.39
C ASN A 357 -32.70 -12.20 10.87
N ASN A 358 -33.19 -13.42 10.69
CA ASN A 358 -32.44 -14.55 10.14
C ASN A 358 -33.22 -15.16 8.97
N LEU A 359 -32.68 -16.22 8.36
CA LEU A 359 -33.32 -16.87 7.21
C LEU A 359 -34.70 -17.46 7.51
N ASP A 360 -35.02 -17.80 8.76
CA ASP A 360 -36.29 -18.42 9.12
C ASP A 360 -37.42 -17.41 9.26
N ASN A 361 -37.12 -16.22 9.78
CA ASN A 361 -38.08 -15.13 9.99
C ASN A 361 -37.90 -13.93 9.04
N ALA A 362 -37.01 -14.03 8.05
CA ALA A 362 -36.86 -13.03 7.00
C ALA A 362 -38.16 -12.88 6.19
N PRO A 363 -38.60 -11.64 5.89
CA PRO A 363 -39.73 -11.40 5.00
C PRO A 363 -39.49 -11.98 3.61
N ILE A 364 -40.58 -12.43 2.98
CA ILE A 364 -40.54 -13.07 1.66
C ILE A 364 -41.24 -12.17 0.65
N ILE A 365 -40.54 -11.85 -0.43
CA ILE A 365 -41.10 -11.22 -1.62
C ILE A 365 -41.27 -12.30 -2.68
N SER A 366 -42.53 -12.64 -2.98
CA SER A 366 -42.84 -13.60 -4.05
C SER A 366 -42.56 -13.00 -5.43
N LEU A 367 -41.88 -13.80 -6.25
CA LEU A 367 -41.59 -13.53 -7.67
C LEU A 367 -42.53 -14.28 -8.62
N ASP A 368 -43.59 -14.96 -8.13
CA ASP A 368 -44.45 -15.82 -8.96
C ASP A 368 -45.23 -15.03 -10.04
N ASP A 369 -45.42 -13.73 -9.84
CA ASP A 369 -46.12 -12.80 -10.75
C ASP A 369 -45.16 -12.00 -11.66
N PHE A 370 -43.87 -12.34 -11.68
CA PHE A 370 -42.87 -11.69 -12.53
C PHE A 370 -42.93 -12.24 -13.95
N GLY A 371 -42.98 -11.34 -14.93
CA GLY A 371 -43.03 -11.67 -16.36
C GLY A 371 -41.68 -11.55 -17.05
N GLU A 372 -41.62 -11.83 -18.36
CA GLU A 372 -40.38 -11.77 -19.14
C GLU A 372 -39.64 -10.42 -19.02
N ASP A 373 -40.36 -9.29 -19.03
CA ASP A 373 -39.77 -7.94 -18.90
C ASP A 373 -39.09 -7.67 -17.55
N ASP A 374 -39.47 -8.41 -16.50
CA ASP A 374 -38.85 -8.29 -15.19
C ASP A 374 -37.46 -8.96 -15.18
N TYR A 375 -37.12 -9.67 -16.26
CA TYR A 375 -35.86 -10.34 -16.48
C TYR A 375 -35.16 -9.81 -17.74
N ASN A 376 -33.85 -10.03 -17.81
CA ASN A 376 -33.04 -9.84 -19.00
C ASN A 376 -32.23 -11.13 -19.19
N GLY A 377 -32.79 -12.06 -19.96
CA GLY A 377 -32.35 -13.45 -19.96
C GLY A 377 -32.68 -14.11 -18.63
N THR A 378 -31.66 -14.68 -17.97
CA THR A 378 -31.79 -15.27 -16.63
C THR A 378 -31.55 -14.28 -15.49
N ASN A 379 -31.14 -13.04 -15.80
CA ASN A 379 -30.89 -12.00 -14.81
C ASN A 379 -32.15 -11.23 -14.45
N LEU A 380 -32.22 -10.73 -13.21
CA LEU A 380 -33.23 -9.75 -12.82
C LEU A 380 -32.96 -8.41 -13.51
N SER A 381 -33.95 -7.90 -14.25
CA SER A 381 -33.83 -6.62 -14.96
C SER A 381 -33.91 -5.43 -13.99
N LYS A 382 -33.60 -4.23 -14.47
CA LYS A 382 -33.81 -3.00 -13.69
C LYS A 382 -35.28 -2.84 -13.27
N LYS A 383 -36.22 -3.25 -14.13
CA LYS A 383 -37.67 -3.24 -13.85
C LYS A 383 -38.00 -4.25 -12.74
N GLY A 384 -37.48 -5.48 -12.84
CA GLY A 384 -37.65 -6.49 -11.81
C GLY A 384 -37.12 -6.05 -10.43
N LYS A 385 -35.91 -5.48 -10.37
CA LYS A 385 -35.33 -4.92 -9.13
C LYS A 385 -36.21 -3.84 -8.51
N SER A 386 -36.69 -2.89 -9.33
CA SER A 386 -37.62 -1.85 -8.85
C SER A 386 -38.92 -2.46 -8.32
N ARG A 387 -39.48 -3.46 -8.98
CA ARG A 387 -40.72 -4.13 -8.54
C ARG A 387 -40.54 -4.86 -7.21
N ILE A 388 -39.39 -5.50 -6.97
CA ILE A 388 -39.06 -6.10 -5.65
C ILE A 388 -39.05 -5.03 -4.56
N ILE A 389 -38.36 -3.92 -4.80
CA ILE A 389 -38.28 -2.82 -3.84
C ILE A 389 -39.67 -2.23 -3.58
N GLU A 390 -40.46 -1.98 -4.62
CA GLU A 390 -41.82 -1.46 -4.47
C GLU A 390 -42.73 -2.39 -3.66
N LYS A 391 -42.61 -3.72 -3.83
CA LYS A 391 -43.33 -4.69 -2.99
C LYS A 391 -42.86 -4.61 -1.55
N PHE A 392 -41.54 -4.62 -1.34
CA PHE A 392 -40.93 -4.52 -0.01
C PHE A 392 -41.37 -3.26 0.74
N GLU A 393 -41.28 -2.08 0.11
CA GLU A 393 -41.65 -0.79 0.73
C GLU A 393 -43.15 -0.67 1.03
N LYS A 394 -44.02 -1.35 0.26
CA LYS A 394 -45.47 -1.36 0.48
C LYS A 394 -45.89 -2.32 1.59
N GLU A 395 -45.27 -3.50 1.62
CA GLU A 395 -45.69 -4.61 2.47
C GLU A 395 -44.98 -4.59 3.83
N ILE A 396 -43.80 -3.96 3.91
CA ILE A 396 -42.92 -4.07 5.06
C ILE A 396 -42.39 -2.69 5.46
N ILE A 397 -42.81 -2.21 6.64
CA ILE A 397 -42.36 -0.93 7.20
C ILE A 397 -41.05 -1.16 7.93
N PHE A 398 -39.91 -1.01 7.25
CA PHE A 398 -38.61 -0.96 7.91
C PHE A 398 -38.15 0.46 8.17
N LYS A 399 -37.67 0.69 9.40
CA LYS A 399 -37.07 1.94 9.84
C LYS A 399 -35.56 1.80 9.80
N SER A 400 -34.91 2.52 8.87
CA SER A 400 -33.45 2.73 8.76
C SER A 400 -32.56 1.47 8.68
N GLY A 401 -31.40 1.61 8.05
CA GLY A 401 -30.42 0.54 7.86
C GLY A 401 -30.42 -0.01 6.44
N ILE A 402 -29.71 -1.13 6.23
CA ILE A 402 -29.55 -1.75 4.91
C ILE A 402 -30.41 -3.01 4.82
N SER A 403 -31.10 -3.19 3.71
CA SER A 403 -31.85 -4.42 3.41
C SER A 403 -31.14 -5.21 2.32
N ILE A 404 -30.86 -6.47 2.61
CA ILE A 404 -30.18 -7.42 1.73
C ILE A 404 -31.20 -8.39 1.16
N PHE A 405 -31.49 -8.25 -0.13
CA PHE A 405 -32.34 -9.16 -0.89
C PHE A 405 -31.53 -10.37 -1.36
N LEU A 406 -31.84 -11.54 -0.83
CA LEU A 406 -31.29 -12.82 -1.26
C LEU A 406 -32.14 -13.36 -2.42
N ILE A 407 -31.55 -13.50 -3.61
CA ILE A 407 -32.27 -13.85 -4.84
C ILE A 407 -31.91 -15.27 -5.29
N ALA A 408 -32.94 -16.10 -5.52
CA ALA A 408 -32.81 -17.49 -5.99
C ALA A 408 -32.55 -17.64 -7.51
N LYS A 409 -31.69 -16.80 -8.10
CA LYS A 409 -31.29 -16.87 -9.52
C LYS A 409 -29.81 -16.57 -9.67
N ASN A 410 -29.16 -17.27 -10.60
CA ASN A 410 -27.79 -16.96 -10.99
C ASN A 410 -27.77 -15.64 -11.75
N HIS A 411 -26.72 -14.86 -11.56
CA HIS A 411 -26.39 -13.78 -12.48
C HIS A 411 -25.51 -14.35 -13.61
N GLU A 412 -25.83 -14.08 -14.89
CA GLU A 412 -25.16 -14.64 -16.08
C GLU A 412 -23.67 -14.32 -16.16
N ARG A 413 -23.26 -13.21 -15.53
CA ARG A 413 -21.85 -12.78 -15.44
C ARG A 413 -21.11 -13.29 -14.20
N ASN A 414 -21.67 -14.27 -13.48
CA ASN A 414 -21.13 -14.75 -12.20
C ASN A 414 -20.96 -13.65 -11.13
N GLN A 415 -21.73 -12.56 -11.22
CA GLN A 415 -21.72 -11.51 -10.20
C GLN A 415 -22.32 -12.06 -8.89
N ALA A 416 -21.67 -11.76 -7.77
CA ALA A 416 -22.09 -12.17 -6.45
C ALA A 416 -23.26 -11.32 -5.94
N GLY A 417 -23.23 -10.01 -6.20
CA GLY A 417 -24.30 -9.09 -5.85
C GLY A 417 -24.33 -7.83 -6.71
N ASP A 418 -25.22 -6.92 -6.34
CA ASP A 418 -25.34 -5.58 -6.90
C ASP A 418 -25.91 -4.64 -5.83
N SER A 419 -25.24 -3.50 -5.65
CA SER A 419 -25.68 -2.40 -4.81
C SER A 419 -25.50 -1.10 -5.57
N LYS A 420 -26.49 -0.20 -5.49
CA LYS A 420 -26.36 1.11 -6.12
C LYS A 420 -25.65 2.07 -5.19
N LEU A 421 -24.69 2.79 -5.75
CA LEU A 421 -24.07 3.93 -5.08
C LEU A 421 -24.91 5.22 -5.21
N ILE A 422 -25.84 5.26 -6.18
CA ILE A 422 -26.67 6.44 -6.46
C ILE A 422 -28.15 6.03 -6.54
N PRO A 423 -29.04 6.72 -5.80
CA PRO A 423 -28.75 7.82 -4.85
C PRO A 423 -28.03 7.34 -3.58
N LEU A 424 -27.37 8.25 -2.84
CA LEU A 424 -26.54 7.89 -1.67
C LEU A 424 -27.33 7.42 -0.44
N ASP A 425 -28.65 7.61 -0.43
CA ASP A 425 -29.59 7.05 0.55
C ASP A 425 -30.09 5.65 0.17
N TRP A 426 -29.52 5.05 -0.89
CA TRP A 426 -29.90 3.74 -1.37
C TRP A 426 -29.53 2.64 -0.36
N SER A 427 -30.56 2.15 0.31
CA SER A 427 -30.46 1.22 1.43
C SER A 427 -30.57 -0.26 1.03
N TYR A 428 -30.42 -0.59 -0.26
CA TYR A 428 -30.76 -1.91 -0.81
C TYR A 428 -29.57 -2.61 -1.45
N VAL A 429 -29.28 -3.82 -0.99
CA VAL A 429 -28.25 -4.71 -1.56
C VAL A 429 -28.93 -5.94 -2.14
N PHE A 430 -28.56 -6.34 -3.35
CA PHE A 430 -29.03 -7.59 -3.96
C PHE A 430 -27.90 -8.62 -3.95
N MET A 431 -28.14 -9.78 -3.35
CA MET A 431 -27.20 -10.90 -3.33
C MET A 431 -27.79 -12.06 -4.16
N TYR A 432 -27.02 -12.55 -5.12
CA TYR A 432 -27.41 -13.68 -5.96
C TYR A 432 -26.87 -14.99 -5.40
N VAL A 433 -27.44 -16.13 -5.80
CA VAL A 433 -26.93 -17.45 -5.40
C VAL A 433 -25.48 -17.72 -5.84
N ASN A 434 -24.94 -16.91 -6.75
CA ASN A 434 -23.53 -16.90 -7.12
C ASN A 434 -22.59 -16.39 -6.02
N ALA A 435 -23.09 -15.65 -5.03
CA ALA A 435 -22.28 -15.14 -3.92
C ALA A 435 -21.58 -16.29 -3.20
N GLY A 436 -20.27 -16.40 -3.38
CA GLY A 436 -19.49 -17.56 -2.99
C GLY A 436 -18.84 -17.41 -1.62
N LYS A 437 -18.66 -16.16 -1.16
CA LYS A 437 -17.92 -15.84 0.06
C LYS A 437 -18.70 -14.85 0.92
N ILE A 438 -18.49 -14.92 2.24
CA ILE A 438 -18.98 -13.91 3.18
C ILE A 438 -18.45 -12.50 2.84
N SER A 439 -17.24 -12.40 2.30
CA SER A 439 -16.65 -11.13 1.86
C SER A 439 -17.44 -10.44 0.75
N ASP A 440 -18.24 -11.18 -0.02
CA ASP A 440 -19.09 -10.60 -1.07
C ASP A 440 -20.17 -9.70 -0.45
N PHE A 441 -20.70 -10.07 0.72
CA PHE A 441 -21.64 -9.21 1.46
C PHE A 441 -20.96 -7.93 1.92
N THR A 442 -19.73 -8.02 2.45
CA THR A 442 -18.95 -6.85 2.85
C THR A 442 -18.70 -5.91 1.66
N HIS A 443 -18.40 -6.46 0.48
CA HIS A 443 -18.20 -5.67 -0.74
C HIS A 443 -19.46 -4.88 -1.12
N GLU A 444 -20.61 -5.55 -1.21
CA GLU A 444 -21.86 -4.91 -1.63
C GLU A 444 -22.42 -3.94 -0.59
N ILE A 445 -22.26 -4.24 0.70
CA ILE A 445 -22.56 -3.30 1.79
C ILE A 445 -21.60 -2.11 1.71
N GLY A 446 -20.33 -2.31 1.36
CA GLY A 446 -19.37 -1.24 1.12
C GLY A 446 -19.86 -0.23 0.08
N HIS A 447 -20.47 -0.70 -1.01
CA HIS A 447 -21.14 0.17 -2.00
C HIS A 447 -22.32 0.96 -1.40
N ALA A 448 -23.16 0.32 -0.58
CA ALA A 448 -24.26 1.00 0.12
C ALA A 448 -23.77 2.02 1.16
N LEU A 449 -22.52 1.87 1.63
CA LEU A 449 -21.81 2.82 2.49
C LEU A 449 -20.92 3.81 1.70
N GLY A 450 -21.18 3.95 0.40
CA GLY A 450 -20.60 5.00 -0.45
C GLY A 450 -19.20 4.70 -1.00
N LEU A 451 -18.72 3.46 -0.92
CA LEU A 451 -17.46 3.06 -1.52
C LEU A 451 -17.62 2.67 -2.99
N THR A 452 -16.68 3.09 -3.84
CA THR A 452 -16.49 2.55 -5.22
C THR A 452 -15.37 1.51 -5.22
N HIS A 453 -15.19 0.80 -6.34
CA HIS A 453 -14.04 -0.08 -6.48
C HIS A 453 -12.73 0.69 -6.38
N THR A 454 -11.72 0.09 -5.76
CA THR A 454 -10.40 0.72 -5.61
C THR A 454 -9.56 0.66 -6.88
N PHE A 455 -10.03 0.00 -7.95
CA PHE A 455 -9.38 0.00 -9.25
C PHE A 455 -10.07 0.94 -10.24
N ILE A 456 -9.41 1.14 -11.38
CA ILE A 456 -9.96 1.95 -12.48
C ILE A 456 -11.13 1.17 -13.09
N GLU A 457 -12.35 1.63 -12.83
CA GLU A 457 -13.56 1.22 -13.55
C GLU A 457 -13.63 1.94 -14.90
N ASP A 458 -14.62 1.63 -15.75
CA ASP A 458 -14.91 2.33 -17.02
C ASP A 458 -15.29 3.82 -16.80
N GLY A 459 -14.37 4.68 -16.31
CA GLY A 459 -14.46 6.14 -16.21
C GLY A 459 -15.75 6.73 -15.60
N HIS A 460 -16.58 5.90 -14.96
CA HIS A 460 -18.00 6.23 -14.74
C HIS A 460 -18.16 7.31 -13.68
N TYR A 461 -17.30 7.26 -12.66
CA TYR A 461 -17.27 8.22 -11.56
C TYR A 461 -16.25 9.35 -11.75
N ASP A 462 -15.48 9.31 -12.85
CA ASP A 462 -14.48 10.34 -13.12
C ASP A 462 -15.14 11.68 -13.46
N LYS A 463 -14.60 12.74 -12.87
CA LYS A 463 -15.02 14.12 -13.09
C LYS A 463 -14.38 14.67 -14.37
N THR A 464 -14.99 14.41 -15.51
CA THR A 464 -14.52 14.88 -16.81
C THR A 464 -15.04 16.27 -17.15
N GLU A 465 -14.31 17.02 -17.98
CA GLU A 465 -14.73 18.34 -18.46
C GLU A 465 -16.09 18.26 -19.19
N GLU A 466 -16.33 17.18 -19.93
CA GLU A 466 -17.61 16.90 -20.59
C GLU A 466 -18.77 16.84 -19.57
N LYS A 467 -18.64 16.06 -18.50
CA LYS A 467 -19.68 15.96 -17.48
C LYS A 467 -19.89 17.31 -16.78
N ILE A 468 -18.81 18.05 -16.47
CA ILE A 468 -18.90 19.39 -15.86
C ILE A 468 -19.71 20.33 -16.76
N ASN A 469 -19.44 20.32 -18.07
CA ASN A 469 -20.16 21.14 -19.05
C ASN A 469 -21.62 20.69 -19.22
N LYS A 470 -21.93 19.39 -19.07
CA LYS A 470 -23.32 18.90 -19.00
C LYS A 470 -24.07 19.47 -17.81
N VAL A 471 -23.48 19.47 -16.61
CA VAL A 471 -24.12 20.07 -15.42
C VAL A 471 -24.39 21.56 -15.61
N LYS A 472 -23.42 22.32 -16.15
CA LYS A 472 -23.61 23.74 -16.47
C LYS A 472 -24.76 23.94 -17.47
N THR A 473 -24.83 23.10 -18.51
CA THR A 473 -25.91 23.13 -19.50
C THR A 473 -27.27 22.84 -18.85
N TYR A 474 -27.38 21.80 -18.02
CA TYR A 474 -28.63 21.47 -17.33
C TYR A 474 -29.07 22.57 -16.36
N LYS A 475 -28.14 23.19 -15.62
CA LYS A 475 -28.47 24.33 -14.74
C LYS A 475 -28.99 25.53 -15.53
N ARG A 476 -28.43 25.81 -16.70
CA ARG A 476 -28.93 26.87 -17.59
C ARG A 476 -30.35 26.54 -18.09
N GLN A 477 -30.55 25.31 -18.60
CA GLN A 477 -31.87 24.87 -19.06
C GLN A 477 -32.91 24.88 -17.95
N LEU A 478 -32.54 24.50 -16.73
CA LEU A 478 -33.42 24.53 -15.56
C LEU A 478 -33.92 25.96 -15.30
N LYS A 479 -33.00 26.93 -15.28
CA LYS A 479 -33.33 28.34 -15.13
C LYS A 479 -34.26 28.84 -16.23
N GLU A 480 -34.00 28.47 -17.49
CA GLU A 480 -34.88 28.82 -18.63
C GLU A 480 -36.30 28.24 -18.47
N GLN A 481 -36.43 27.01 -17.99
CA GLN A 481 -37.74 26.39 -17.72
C GLN A 481 -38.46 27.07 -16.55
N GLU A 482 -37.75 27.41 -15.47
CA GLU A 482 -38.30 28.14 -14.32
C GLU A 482 -38.79 29.53 -14.73
N GLU A 483 -38.02 30.27 -15.53
CA GLU A 483 -38.43 31.57 -16.09
C GLU A 483 -39.64 31.45 -17.03
N TYR A 484 -39.71 30.37 -17.81
CA TYR A 484 -40.86 30.11 -18.68
C TYR A 484 -42.14 29.79 -17.89
N LEU A 485 -42.02 29.12 -16.74
CA LEU A 485 -43.14 28.83 -15.84
C LEU A 485 -43.80 30.09 -15.27
N ILE A 486 -43.04 31.18 -15.11
CA ILE A 486 -43.53 32.48 -14.61
C ILE A 486 -44.42 33.19 -15.64
N LYS A 487 -44.28 32.88 -16.93
CA LYS A 487 -45.16 33.41 -17.98
C LYS A 487 -46.52 32.72 -17.87
N ASN A 488 -47.64 33.42 -18.05
CA ASN A 488 -49.00 32.87 -17.86
C ASN A 488 -49.31 31.68 -18.79
N LEU A 489 -48.90 30.47 -18.40
CA LEU A 489 -49.07 29.24 -19.17
C LEU A 489 -50.42 28.60 -18.93
N SER A 490 -50.93 27.94 -19.98
CA SER A 490 -52.06 27.00 -19.89
C SER A 490 -51.70 25.82 -18.97
N GLU A 491 -52.72 25.12 -18.45
CA GLU A 491 -52.51 23.99 -17.53
C GLU A 491 -51.67 22.86 -18.16
N LYS A 492 -51.89 22.57 -19.45
CA LYS A 492 -51.09 21.60 -20.21
C LYS A 492 -49.64 22.07 -20.35
N GLY A 493 -49.41 23.37 -20.58
CA GLY A 493 -48.07 23.96 -20.64
C GLY A 493 -47.33 23.84 -19.31
N ARG A 494 -48.00 24.13 -18.19
CA ARG A 494 -47.42 23.99 -16.84
C ARG A 494 -47.00 22.54 -16.54
N LYS A 495 -47.83 21.55 -16.89
CA LYS A 495 -47.50 20.12 -16.68
C LYS A 495 -46.21 19.71 -17.41
N ILE A 496 -46.04 20.15 -18.65
CA ILE A 496 -44.83 19.85 -19.45
C ILE A 496 -43.60 20.48 -18.80
N VAL A 497 -43.67 21.77 -18.46
CA VAL A 497 -42.55 22.51 -17.87
C VAL A 497 -42.15 21.94 -16.51
N ASN A 498 -43.11 21.62 -15.64
CA ASN A 498 -42.84 20.99 -14.36
C ASN A 498 -42.17 19.62 -14.52
N ASN A 499 -42.57 18.84 -15.54
CA ASN A 499 -41.90 17.57 -15.83
C ASN A 499 -40.45 17.78 -16.30
N ASN A 500 -40.20 18.77 -17.16
CA ASN A 500 -38.86 19.13 -17.60
C ASN A 500 -37.97 19.58 -16.43
N ILE A 501 -38.48 20.44 -15.55
CA ILE A 501 -37.81 20.88 -14.32
C ILE A 501 -37.44 19.65 -13.48
N ARG A 502 -38.39 18.75 -13.21
CA ARG A 502 -38.14 17.52 -12.43
C ARG A 502 -37.04 16.65 -13.05
N ILE A 503 -37.05 16.46 -14.37
CA ILE A 503 -36.04 15.68 -15.08
C ILE A 503 -34.66 16.34 -14.97
N LEU A 504 -34.58 17.66 -15.22
CA LEU A 504 -33.33 18.42 -15.14
C LEU A 504 -32.75 18.42 -13.74
N THR A 505 -33.55 18.68 -12.71
CA THR A 505 -33.13 18.61 -11.30
C THR A 505 -32.59 17.22 -10.96
N LYS A 506 -33.26 16.14 -11.38
CA LYS A 506 -32.80 14.78 -11.15
C LYS A 506 -31.47 14.48 -11.86
N ASN A 507 -31.30 14.95 -13.10
CA ASN A 507 -30.07 14.76 -13.86
C ASN A 507 -28.89 15.54 -13.26
N ILE A 508 -29.12 16.77 -12.77
CA ILE A 508 -28.13 17.57 -12.06
C ILE A 508 -27.72 16.83 -10.78
N GLN A 509 -28.67 16.43 -9.94
CA GLN A 509 -28.41 15.72 -8.70
C GLN A 509 -27.61 14.44 -8.95
N THR A 510 -28.01 13.63 -9.93
CA THR A 510 -27.32 12.39 -10.29
C THR A 510 -25.86 12.64 -10.65
N LEU A 511 -25.57 13.67 -11.47
CA LEU A 511 -24.19 14.01 -11.85
C LEU A 511 -23.38 14.57 -10.68
N GLU A 512 -24.00 15.37 -9.82
CA GLU A 512 -23.36 15.91 -8.61
C GLU A 512 -23.02 14.79 -7.61
N ASP A 513 -23.92 13.82 -7.42
CA ASP A 513 -23.68 12.62 -6.63
C ASP A 513 -22.55 11.77 -7.23
N THR A 514 -22.54 11.57 -8.56
CA THR A 514 -21.43 10.89 -9.27
C THR A 514 -20.08 11.56 -8.95
N TYR A 515 -20.00 12.89 -8.96
CA TYR A 515 -18.75 13.58 -8.62
C TYR A 515 -18.38 13.43 -7.16
N SER A 516 -19.36 13.53 -6.26
CA SER A 516 -19.12 13.36 -4.83
C SER A 516 -18.55 11.97 -4.54
N ILE A 517 -19.07 10.94 -5.22
CA ILE A 517 -18.60 9.56 -5.12
C ILE A 517 -17.19 9.40 -5.70
N GLY A 518 -16.90 10.01 -6.86
CA GLY A 518 -15.56 10.01 -7.44
C GLY A 518 -14.53 10.70 -6.54
N ASP A 519 -14.89 11.85 -5.96
CA ASP A 519 -14.06 12.64 -5.05
C ASP A 519 -13.76 11.87 -3.74
N LYS A 520 -14.66 10.95 -3.33
CA LYS A 520 -14.47 10.05 -2.19
C LYS A 520 -13.50 8.91 -2.48
N ASN A 521 -13.09 8.64 -3.72
CA ASN A 521 -12.12 7.60 -4.07
C ASN A 521 -10.87 8.19 -4.76
N PRO A 522 -9.98 8.81 -3.98
CA PRO A 522 -8.90 9.64 -4.50
C PRO A 522 -7.74 8.87 -5.17
N TYR A 523 -7.63 7.56 -4.93
CA TYR A 523 -6.51 6.73 -5.36
C TYR A 523 -7.03 5.44 -5.99
N LYS A 524 -6.53 5.08 -7.17
CA LYS A 524 -6.86 3.81 -7.81
C LYS A 524 -5.64 2.90 -7.88
N PHE A 525 -5.88 1.61 -7.73
CA PHE A 525 -4.88 0.56 -7.74
C PHE A 525 -5.12 -0.38 -8.92
N THR A 526 -4.10 -1.14 -9.32
CA THR A 526 -4.29 -2.26 -10.24
C THR A 526 -5.28 -3.25 -9.62
N GLN A 527 -6.29 -3.66 -10.39
CA GLN A 527 -7.26 -4.67 -9.97
C GLN A 527 -6.54 -5.95 -9.51
N SER A 528 -7.04 -6.57 -8.45
CA SER A 528 -6.43 -7.72 -7.74
C SER A 528 -5.06 -7.44 -7.09
N GLY A 529 -4.59 -6.19 -7.11
CA GLY A 529 -3.31 -5.79 -6.55
C GLY A 529 -3.34 -5.53 -5.04
N THR A 530 -4.52 -5.54 -4.43
CA THR A 530 -4.72 -5.17 -3.02
C THR A 530 -5.49 -6.25 -2.28
N ASP A 531 -5.47 -6.20 -0.94
CA ASP A 531 -6.34 -7.00 -0.07
C ASP A 531 -7.56 -6.19 0.39
N ASN A 532 -7.94 -5.18 -0.40
CA ASN A 532 -9.07 -4.32 -0.09
C ASN A 532 -10.39 -5.04 -0.34
N PHE A 533 -11.39 -4.85 0.52
CA PHE A 533 -12.73 -5.40 0.29
C PHE A 533 -13.41 -4.87 -0.98
N MET A 534 -13.00 -3.70 -1.49
CA MET A 534 -13.53 -3.11 -2.72
C MET A 534 -12.70 -3.45 -3.97
N ASP A 535 -11.80 -4.43 -3.89
CA ASP A 535 -11.03 -4.95 -5.02
C ASP A 535 -11.57 -6.35 -5.41
N TYR A 536 -11.23 -6.82 -6.61
CA TYR A 536 -11.69 -8.11 -7.13
C TYR A 536 -10.60 -9.17 -7.10
N TYR A 537 -11.04 -10.44 -7.07
CA TYR A 537 -10.18 -11.63 -7.20
C TYR A 537 -9.03 -11.69 -6.20
N ASN A 538 -9.27 -11.21 -4.97
CA ASN A 538 -8.29 -11.17 -3.90
C ASN A 538 -8.76 -11.92 -2.64
N ASP A 539 -7.86 -12.04 -1.68
CA ASP A 539 -8.19 -12.42 -0.31
C ASP A 539 -8.39 -11.14 0.52
N ALA A 540 -9.57 -10.54 0.38
CA ALA A 540 -9.93 -9.29 1.02
C ALA A 540 -9.95 -9.38 2.56
N LYS A 541 -9.30 -8.40 3.21
CA LYS A 541 -9.10 -8.35 4.68
C LYS A 541 -9.20 -6.96 5.27
N SER A 542 -9.12 -5.91 4.45
CA SER A 542 -9.02 -4.54 4.96
C SER A 542 -9.74 -3.51 4.10
N PHE A 543 -10.00 -2.37 4.72
CA PHE A 543 -10.28 -1.12 4.05
C PHE A 543 -9.12 -0.15 4.25
N TYR A 544 -8.99 0.83 3.36
CA TYR A 544 -8.05 1.94 3.54
C TYR A 544 -8.55 2.92 4.60
N ARG A 545 -7.63 3.67 5.20
CA ARG A 545 -7.93 4.71 6.20
C ARG A 545 -8.95 5.71 5.69
N TRP A 546 -8.87 6.15 4.44
CA TRP A 546 -9.84 7.09 3.85
C TRP A 546 -11.22 6.45 3.64
N GLN A 547 -11.29 5.14 3.38
CA GLN A 547 -12.57 4.43 3.25
C GLN A 547 -13.28 4.30 4.60
N TRP A 548 -12.53 4.17 5.71
CA TRP A 548 -13.11 4.19 7.06
C TRP A 548 -13.91 5.48 7.28
N ASP A 549 -13.34 6.64 6.93
CA ASP A 549 -14.02 7.93 7.07
C ASP A 549 -15.25 8.05 6.17
N VAL A 550 -15.17 7.57 4.92
CA VAL A 550 -16.31 7.60 4.00
C VAL A 550 -17.44 6.76 4.58
N MET A 551 -17.19 5.50 4.90
CA MET A 551 -18.22 4.61 5.45
C MET A 551 -18.82 5.18 6.73
N PHE A 552 -18.00 5.66 7.67
CA PHE A 552 -18.50 6.24 8.92
C PHE A 552 -19.41 7.45 8.68
N LYS A 553 -19.01 8.37 7.78
CA LYS A 553 -19.82 9.56 7.46
C LYS A 553 -21.14 9.19 6.77
N GLU A 554 -21.13 8.27 5.83
CA GLU A 554 -22.33 7.83 5.12
C GLU A 554 -23.28 7.05 6.04
N ALA A 555 -22.73 6.11 6.84
CA ALA A 555 -23.44 5.39 7.90
C ALA A 555 -24.13 6.37 8.87
N LYS A 556 -23.39 7.41 9.30
CA LYS A 556 -23.91 8.44 10.21
C LYS A 556 -25.02 9.26 9.59
N LYS A 557 -24.86 9.65 8.33
CA LYS A 557 -25.78 10.55 7.64
C LYS A 557 -27.10 9.89 7.27
N TYR A 558 -27.08 8.63 6.84
CA TYR A 558 -28.23 7.98 6.21
C TYR A 558 -28.85 6.86 7.05
N TYR A 559 -28.09 6.27 7.97
CA TYR A 559 -28.50 5.03 8.63
C TYR A 559 -28.51 5.12 10.16
N SER A 560 -28.02 6.22 10.73
CA SER A 560 -28.06 6.47 12.18
C SER A 560 -29.30 7.27 12.51
N ASN A 561 -30.18 6.71 13.35
CA ASN A 561 -31.32 7.42 13.96
C ASN A 561 -30.94 7.95 15.33
#